data_AF-A0A0M8TVG4-F1
#
_entry.id   AF-A0A0M8TVG4-F1
#
_cell.length_a   1.000
_cell.length_b   1.000
_cell.length_c   1.000
_cell.angle_alpha   90.00
_cell.angle_beta   90.00
_cell.angle_gamma   90.00
#
_symmetry.space_group_name_H-M   'P 1'
#
loop_
_entity.id
_entity.type
_entity.pdbx_description
1 polymer ?
#
loop_
_entity_poly.entity_id
_entity_poly.type
_entity_poly.pdbx_seq_one_letter_code
_entity_poly.pdbx_strand_id
1 'polypeptide(L)' 'MAHHEAAAALEAALKAAGDLSRADAPTRAAVAEWQRLTDHLLDHGGPYSTGSDAYVQGQLTARDSHRHDRVTGRSSG' A
#
# COMPACT_ATOMS: atom_id res chain seq x y z
N MET A 1 -5.23 -0.81 13.70
CA MET A 1 -4.10 0.15 13.74
C MET A 1 -4.67 1.54 13.76
N ALA A 2 -4.14 2.41 14.63
CA ALA A 2 -4.57 3.80 14.79
C ALA A 2 -3.58 4.78 14.12
N HIS A 3 -4.03 5.99 13.78
CA HIS A 3 -3.24 7.01 13.08
C HIS A 3 -1.86 7.27 13.72
N HIS A 4 -1.80 7.41 15.06
CA HIS A 4 -0.56 7.70 15.77
C HIS A 4 0.49 6.56 15.66
N GLU A 5 0.05 5.31 15.58
CA GLU A 5 0.94 4.16 15.40
C GLU A 5 1.55 4.16 14.00
N ALA A 6 0.73 4.45 12.97
CA ALA A 6 1.19 4.57 11.59
C ALA A 6 2.15 5.76 11.40
N ALA A 7 1.86 6.90 12.02
CA ALA A 7 2.73 8.07 12.00
C ALA A 7 4.10 7.79 12.64
N ALA A 8 4.13 7.07 13.78
CA ALA A 8 5.38 6.68 14.42
C ALA A 8 6.19 5.69 13.56
N ALA A 9 5.52 4.74 12.90
CA ALA A 9 6.16 3.81 11.97
C ALA A 9 6.72 4.55 10.73
N LEU A 10 6.00 5.55 10.21
CA LEU A 10 6.47 6.40 9.13
C LEU A 10 7.72 7.19 9.54
N GLU A 11 7.72 7.83 10.72
CA GLU A 11 8.87 8.56 11.22
C GLU A 11 10.11 7.66 11.34
N ALA A 12 9.93 6.45 11.88
CA ALA A 12 11.01 5.46 11.97
C ALA A 12 11.54 5.05 10.59
N ALA A 13 10.65 4.83 9.62
CA ALA A 13 11.04 4.48 8.25
C ALA A 13 11.80 5.61 7.55
N LEU A 14 11.36 6.88 7.72
CA LEU A 14 12.06 8.05 7.19
C LEU A 14 13.46 8.20 7.81
N LYS A 15 13.56 8.01 9.12
CA LYS A 15 14.85 8.07 9.83
C LYS A 15 15.80 6.97 9.39
N ALA A 16 15.29 5.76 9.16
CA ALA A 16 16.09 4.63 8.65
C ALA A 16 16.55 4.86 7.21
N ALA A 17 15.70 5.48 6.37
CA ALA A 17 16.05 5.81 4.99
C ALA A 17 17.12 6.89 4.89
N GLY A 18 17.14 7.86 5.81
CA GLY A 18 18.01 9.02 5.75
C GLY A 18 17.69 9.86 4.51
N ASP A 19 18.55 9.80 3.49
CA ASP A 19 18.27 10.40 2.18
C ASP A 19 17.48 9.42 1.30
N LEU A 20 16.16 9.62 1.23
CA LEU A 20 15.23 8.84 0.41
C LEU A 20 15.64 8.74 -1.06
N SER A 21 16.32 9.75 -1.62
CA SER A 21 16.77 9.72 -3.01
C SER A 21 17.92 8.72 -3.24
N ARG A 22 18.66 8.41 -2.16
CA ARG A 22 19.79 7.48 -2.13
C ARG A 22 19.45 6.13 -1.51
N ALA A 23 18.30 6.03 -0.83
CA ALA A 23 17.82 4.79 -0.23
C ALA A 23 17.58 3.71 -1.30
N ASP A 24 17.70 2.44 -0.93
CA ASP A 24 17.43 1.32 -1.83
C ASP A 24 15.93 1.18 -2.16
N ALA A 25 15.62 0.41 -3.21
CA ALA A 25 14.24 0.25 -3.67
C ALA A 25 13.29 -0.32 -2.59
N PRO A 26 13.68 -1.33 -1.78
CA PRO A 26 12.86 -1.81 -0.68
C PRO A 26 12.56 -0.74 0.37
N THR A 27 13.54 0.07 0.77
CA THR A 27 13.34 1.13 1.77
C THR A 27 12.40 2.21 1.26
N ARG A 28 12.58 2.64 -0.01
CA ARG A 28 11.66 3.62 -0.63
C ARG A 28 10.23 3.09 -0.72
N ALA A 29 10.07 1.80 -1.04
CA ALA A 29 8.75 1.16 -1.08
C ALA A 29 8.07 1.13 0.30
N ALA A 30 8.82 0.78 1.35
CA ALA A 30 8.33 0.77 2.72
C ALA A 30 7.90 2.17 3.18
N VAL A 31 8.70 3.21 2.91
CA VAL A 31 8.31 4.59 3.23
C VAL A 31 7.04 4.99 2.49
N ALA A 32 6.94 4.70 1.20
CA ALA A 32 5.76 5.04 0.40
C ALA A 32 4.50 4.31 0.91
N GLU A 33 4.64 3.10 1.44
CA GLU A 33 3.55 2.36 2.06
C GLU A 33 3.09 3.03 3.37
N TRP A 34 4.02 3.38 4.26
CA TRP A 34 3.69 4.05 5.51
C TRP A 34 3.08 5.43 5.31
N GLN A 35 3.51 6.17 4.28
CA GLN A 35 2.89 7.43 3.89
C GLN A 35 1.42 7.22 3.50
N ARG A 36 1.14 6.29 2.58
CA ARG A 36 -0.24 5.99 2.16
C ARG A 36 -1.14 5.58 3.33
N LEU A 37 -0.65 4.72 4.22
CA LEU A 37 -1.42 4.28 5.40
C LEU A 37 -1.72 5.44 6.35
N THR A 38 -0.78 6.37 6.52
CA THR A 38 -0.95 7.53 7.38
C THR A 38 -1.96 8.52 6.79
N ASP A 39 -1.87 8.80 5.50
CA ASP A 39 -2.80 9.66 4.77
C ASP A 39 -4.22 9.08 4.80
N HIS A 40 -4.35 7.78 4.54
CA HIS A 40 -5.64 7.08 4.63
C HIS A 40 -6.25 7.16 6.02
N LEU A 41 -5.45 7.01 7.08
CA LEU A 41 -5.92 7.14 8.47
C LEU A 41 -6.24 8.58 8.89
N LEU A 42 -5.72 9.60 8.20
CA LEU A 42 -6.13 11.00 8.40
C LEU A 42 -7.50 11.27 7.79
N ASP A 43 -7.68 10.82 6.54
CA ASP A 43 -8.92 11.04 5.79
C ASP A 43 -10.07 10.18 6.32
N HIS A 44 -9.74 8.98 6.82
CA HIS A 44 -10.70 8.05 7.41
C HIS A 44 -10.59 8.12 8.94
N GLY A 45 -11.52 8.79 9.60
CA GLY A 45 -11.58 8.92 11.07
C GLY A 45 -11.87 7.62 11.85
N GLY A 46 -11.62 6.45 11.24
CA GLY A 46 -11.83 5.12 11.81
C GLY A 46 -10.58 4.26 11.72
N PRO A 47 -10.57 3.08 12.38
CA PRO A 47 -9.43 2.18 12.34
C PRO A 47 -9.11 1.72 10.92
N TYR A 48 -7.83 1.51 10.63
CA TYR A 48 -7.40 0.96 9.35
C TYR A 48 -8.05 -0.40 9.10
N SER A 49 -8.62 -0.56 7.91
CA SER A 49 -9.06 -1.85 7.37
C SER A 49 -8.63 -1.94 5.91
N THR A 50 -8.24 -3.14 5.45
CA THR A 50 -7.91 -3.35 4.03
C THR A 50 -9.09 -3.07 3.10
N GLY A 51 -10.32 -3.14 3.61
CA GLY A 51 -11.53 -2.79 2.89
C GLY A 51 -11.70 -1.29 2.64
N SER A 52 -11.10 -0.43 3.47
CA SER A 52 -11.15 1.02 3.29
C SER A 52 -9.99 1.56 2.44
N ASP A 53 -8.87 0.85 2.31
CA ASP A 53 -7.70 1.30 1.54
C ASP A 53 -7.89 1.11 0.03
N ALA A 54 -8.01 2.23 -0.71
CA ALA A 54 -8.22 2.22 -2.16
C ALA A 54 -7.08 1.57 -2.96
N TYR A 55 -5.83 1.67 -2.49
CA TYR A 55 -4.69 1.02 -3.15
C TYR A 55 -4.82 -0.50 -3.03
N VAL A 56 -5.14 -1.00 -1.82
CA VAL A 56 -5.35 -2.44 -1.59
C VAL A 56 -6.51 -2.97 -2.43
N GLN A 57 -7.63 -2.23 -2.50
CA GLN A 57 -8.76 -2.60 -3.36
C GLN A 57 -8.36 -2.65 -4.85
N GLY A 58 -7.53 -1.73 -5.32
CA GLY A 58 -6.99 -1.75 -6.67
C GLY A 58 -6.15 -3.00 -6.97
N GLN A 59 -5.26 -3.40 -6.05
CA GLN A 59 -4.43 -4.62 -6.19
C GLN A 59 -5.26 -5.91 -6.19
N LEU A 60 -6.27 -5.99 -5.31
CA LEU A 60 -7.19 -7.13 -5.27
C LEU A 60 -8.00 -7.22 -6.58
N THR A 61 -8.53 -6.10 -7.05
CA THR A 61 -9.27 -6.02 -8.32
C THR A 61 -8.40 -6.45 -9.51
N ALA A 62 -7.15 -5.98 -9.57
CA ALA A 62 -6.22 -6.38 -10.62
C ALA A 62 -5.92 -7.89 -10.56
N ARG A 63 -5.70 -8.44 -9.36
CA ARG A 63 -5.47 -9.87 -9.16
C ARG A 63 -6.67 -10.71 -9.58
N ASP A 64 -7.88 -10.30 -9.23
CA ASP A 64 -9.11 -10.99 -9.60
C ASP A 64 -9.34 -10.92 -11.11
N SER A 65 -9.03 -9.79 -11.74
CA SER A 65 -9.08 -9.64 -13.20
C SER A 65 -8.12 -10.58 -13.91
N HIS A 66 -6.88 -10.73 -13.42
CA HIS A 66 -5.93 -11.70 -13.95
C HIS A 66 -6.33 -13.16 -13.72
N ARG A 67 -7.02 -13.47 -12.61
CA ARG A 67 -7.57 -14.81 -12.38
C ARG A 67 -8.74 -15.10 -13.31
N HIS A 68 -9.61 -14.11 -13.54
CA HIS A 68 -10.73 -14.22 -14.46
C HIS A 68 -10.26 -14.38 -15.91
N ASP A 69 -9.25 -13.63 -16.34
CA ASP A 69 -8.63 -13.76 -17.67
C ASP A 69 -7.98 -15.14 -17.88
N ARG A 70 -7.28 -15.67 -16.86
CA ARG A 70 -6.71 -17.03 -16.91
C ARG A 70 -7.76 -18.15 -16.94
N VAL A 71 -8.90 -17.97 -16.29
CA VAL A 71 -9.99 -18.97 -16.25
C VAL A 71 -10.86 -18.91 -17.51
N THR A 72 -11.04 -17.72 -18.08
CA THR A 72 -11.80 -17.52 -19.32
C THR A 72 -10.97 -17.67 -20.58
N GLY A 73 -9.73 -18.15 -20.46
CA GLY A 73 -8.76 -18.42 -21.54
C GLY A 73 -9.44 -18.76 -22.86
N ARG A 74 -9.70 -17.72 -23.64
CA ARG A 74 -10.12 -17.82 -25.02
C ARG A 74 -8.88 -18.27 -25.76
N SER A 75 -8.81 -19.58 -26.00
CA SER A 75 -8.04 -20.15 -27.09
C SER A 75 -8.55 -19.51 -28.38
N SER A 76 -7.87 -18.48 -28.87
CA SER A 76 -7.94 -18.10 -30.28
C SER A 76 -6.65 -18.58 -30.90
N GLY A 77 -6.75 -19.74 -31.56
CA GLY A 77 -5.79 -20.15 -32.58
C GLY A 77 -5.96 -19.37 -33.86
#